data_AF-A0A7S3HT90-F1
#
_entry.id   AF-A0A7S3HT90-F1
#
_cell.length_a   1.000
_cell.length_b   1.000
_cell.length_c   1.000
_cell.angle_alpha   90.00
_cell.angle_beta   90.00
_cell.angle_gamma   90.00
#
_symmetry.space_group_name_H-M   'P 1'
#
loop_
_entity.id
_entity.type
_entity.pdbx_description
1 polymer ?
#
loop_
_entity_poly.entity_id
_entity_poly.type
_entity_poly.pdbx_seq_one_letter_code
_entity_poly.pdbx_strand_id
1 'polypeptide(L)'
;IANFPADASADWSGVDIYDMAGDSTWPIVLVSYIYVKKDQTATDPQTAAALKAFIRTILQNYDNLCQENDFTPPSTALKNLALLAADTIKYPSGMMSFEFETDTAAYTGMGANTISMKRWSFDDYERSILKAQIVDLTARVDMTAMN
;
A
#
# COMPACT_ATOMS: atom_id res chain seq x y z
N ILE A 1 -8.36 -12.15 -22.52
CA ILE A 1 -7.71 -12.42 -21.20
C ILE A 1 -6.28 -11.95 -21.34
N ALA A 2 -5.87 -10.99 -20.52
CA ALA A 2 -4.51 -10.44 -20.55
C ALA A 2 -3.47 -11.57 -20.39
N ASN A 3 -2.52 -11.66 -21.31
CA ASN A 3 -1.48 -12.67 -21.30
C ASN A 3 -0.34 -12.26 -20.36
N PHE A 4 -0.59 -12.33 -19.06
CA PHE A 4 0.47 -12.18 -18.08
C PHE A 4 1.38 -13.42 -18.10
N PRO A 5 2.72 -13.26 -18.10
CA PRO A 5 3.63 -14.39 -17.98
C PRO A 5 3.37 -15.20 -16.70
N ALA A 6 3.46 -16.52 -16.78
CA ALA A 6 3.33 -17.40 -15.62
C ALA A 6 4.56 -17.38 -14.71
N ASP A 7 5.71 -16.93 -15.23
CA ASP A 7 6.99 -16.81 -14.52
C ASP A 7 7.34 -15.32 -14.35
N ALA A 8 7.57 -14.90 -13.11
CA ALA A 8 7.93 -13.53 -12.78
C ALA A 8 9.30 -13.10 -13.34
N SER A 9 10.16 -14.05 -13.73
CA SER A 9 11.45 -13.78 -14.35
C SER A 9 11.43 -13.73 -15.87
N ALA A 10 10.29 -14.06 -16.49
CA ALA A 10 10.11 -14.00 -17.93
C ALA A 10 10.11 -12.55 -18.45
N ASP A 11 10.03 -12.39 -19.77
CA ASP A 11 9.85 -11.08 -20.37
C ASP A 11 8.41 -10.58 -20.19
N TRP A 12 8.27 -9.37 -19.64
CA TRP A 12 6.99 -8.69 -19.44
C TRP A 12 6.73 -7.60 -20.48
N SER A 13 7.65 -7.35 -21.41
CA SER A 13 7.55 -6.28 -22.40
C SER A 13 6.35 -6.42 -23.35
N GLY A 14 5.89 -7.66 -23.55
CA GLY A 14 4.72 -7.98 -24.38
C GLY A 14 3.38 -7.96 -23.65
N VAL A 15 3.34 -7.53 -22.38
CA VAL A 15 2.07 -7.41 -21.65
C VAL A 15 1.31 -6.20 -22.17
N ASP A 16 0.18 -6.49 -22.81
CA ASP A 16 -0.71 -5.49 -23.38
C ASP A 16 -2.16 -5.80 -22.97
N ILE A 17 -2.86 -4.77 -22.50
CA ILE A 17 -4.28 -4.81 -22.10
C ILE A 17 -5.10 -3.68 -22.75
N TYR A 18 -4.60 -3.11 -23.86
CA TYR A 18 -5.37 -2.19 -24.70
C TYR A 18 -6.44 -2.91 -25.50
N ASP A 19 -7.56 -2.22 -25.75
CA ASP A 19 -8.65 -2.65 -26.64
C ASP A 19 -9.13 -4.09 -26.40
N MET A 20 -9.17 -4.48 -25.12
CA MET A 20 -9.61 -5.81 -24.72
C MET A 20 -11.12 -5.94 -24.95
N ALA A 21 -11.53 -7.06 -25.55
CA ALA A 21 -12.94 -7.33 -25.79
C ALA A 21 -13.78 -7.38 -24.50
N GLY A 22 -15.02 -6.91 -24.58
CA GLY A 22 -16.02 -7.01 -23.51
C GLY A 22 -16.92 -5.78 -23.44
N ASP A 23 -18.22 -6.00 -23.19
CA ASP A 23 -19.25 -4.93 -23.22
C ASP A 23 -19.07 -3.87 -22.11
N SER A 24 -18.21 -4.13 -21.12
CA SER A 24 -17.88 -3.22 -20.02
C SER A 24 -16.37 -3.03 -19.85
N THR A 25 -15.60 -3.28 -20.90
CA THR A 25 -14.16 -3.10 -20.87
C THR A 25 -13.80 -1.70 -21.34
N TRP A 26 -13.04 -0.96 -20.53
CA TRP A 26 -12.51 0.32 -20.96
C TRP A 26 -11.38 0.09 -21.98
N PRO A 27 -11.35 0.80 -23.13
CA PRO A 27 -10.42 0.47 -24.22
C PRO A 27 -8.96 0.86 -23.93
N ILE A 28 -8.71 1.77 -22.99
CA ILE A 28 -7.37 2.27 -22.67
C ILE A 28 -7.06 1.96 -21.20
N VAL A 29 -6.52 0.77 -20.95
CA VAL A 29 -6.06 0.34 -19.62
C VAL A 29 -4.57 0.03 -19.69
N LEU A 30 -3.84 0.32 -18.62
CA LEU A 30 -2.41 0.04 -18.51
C LEU A 30 -2.10 -0.65 -17.18
N VAL A 31 -0.96 -1.33 -17.14
CA VAL A 31 -0.39 -1.89 -15.92
C VAL A 31 0.73 -0.97 -15.45
N SER A 32 0.69 -0.57 -14.18
CA SER A 32 1.79 0.14 -13.52
C SER A 32 2.82 -0.85 -12.99
N TYR A 33 4.11 -0.58 -13.22
CA TYR A 33 5.22 -1.43 -12.79
C TYR A 33 6.08 -0.73 -11.75
N ILE A 34 6.56 -1.49 -10.77
CA ILE A 34 7.59 -1.06 -9.82
C ILE A 34 8.85 -1.86 -10.12
N TYR A 35 9.92 -1.16 -10.48
CA TYR A 35 11.23 -1.77 -10.74
C TYR A 35 12.09 -1.74 -9.48
N VAL A 36 12.55 -2.91 -9.05
CA VAL A 36 13.35 -3.08 -7.84
C VAL A 36 14.60 -3.89 -8.15
N LYS A 37 15.77 -3.49 -7.63
CA LYS A 37 16.98 -4.31 -7.74
C LYS A 37 16.78 -5.63 -6.98
N LYS A 38 17.07 -6.75 -7.63
CA LYS A 38 17.00 -8.09 -7.03
C LYS A 38 18.02 -8.29 -5.91
N ASP A 39 19.15 -7.61 -6.00
CA ASP A 39 20.19 -7.63 -4.98
C ASP A 39 20.25 -6.29 -4.25
N GLN A 40 19.83 -6.29 -2.99
CA GLN A 40 19.86 -5.16 -2.06
C GLN A 40 20.93 -5.36 -0.98
N THR A 41 21.83 -6.34 -1.11
CA THR A 41 22.81 -6.65 -0.04
C THR A 41 23.78 -5.51 0.25
N ALA A 42 23.99 -4.60 -0.70
CA ALA A 42 24.79 -3.38 -0.53
C ALA A 42 23.96 -2.16 -0.07
N THR A 43 22.64 -2.29 0.04
CA THR A 43 21.75 -1.22 0.51
C THR A 43 21.85 -1.12 2.03
N ASP A 44 21.77 0.11 2.55
CA ASP A 44 21.67 0.34 3.99
C ASP A 44 20.53 -0.52 4.62
N PRO A 45 20.77 -1.22 5.74
CA PRO A 45 19.79 -2.16 6.29
C PRO A 45 18.43 -1.53 6.62
N GLN A 46 18.39 -0.30 7.14
CA GLN A 46 17.13 0.36 7.47
C GLN A 46 16.36 0.74 6.19
N THR A 47 17.08 1.23 5.19
CA THR A 47 16.51 1.54 3.87
C THR A 47 15.98 0.28 3.18
N ALA A 48 16.72 -0.82 3.25
CA ALA A 48 16.30 -2.10 2.68
C ALA A 48 15.06 -2.68 3.38
N ALA A 49 14.97 -2.53 4.71
CA ALA A 49 13.79 -2.89 5.49
C ALA A 49 12.57 -2.06 5.07
N ALA A 50 12.74 -0.74 4.92
CA ALA A 50 11.68 0.15 4.47
C ALA A 50 11.20 -0.19 3.05
N LEU A 51 12.13 -0.49 2.13
CA LEU A 51 11.80 -0.94 0.78
C LEU A 51 10.99 -2.24 0.80
N LYS A 52 11.39 -3.23 1.61
CA LYS A 52 10.65 -4.49 1.76
C LYS A 52 9.22 -4.24 2.27
N ALA A 53 9.08 -3.35 3.26
CA ALA A 53 7.78 -2.96 3.79
C ALA A 53 6.91 -2.27 2.73
N PHE A 54 7.48 -1.31 1.98
CA PHE A 54 6.80 -0.61 0.90
C PHE A 54 6.27 -1.57 -0.17
N ILE A 55 7.10 -2.51 -0.65
CA ILE A 55 6.69 -3.52 -1.63
C ILE A 55 5.53 -4.34 -1.09
N ARG A 56 5.59 -4.78 0.18
CA ARG A 56 4.50 -5.53 0.81
C ARG A 56 3.21 -4.72 0.91
N THR A 57 3.28 -3.45 1.31
CA THR A 57 2.13 -2.54 1.40
C THR A 57 1.41 -2.42 0.06
N ILE A 58 2.16 -2.16 -1.01
CA ILE A 58 1.58 -2.02 -2.35
C ILE A 58 0.99 -3.35 -2.84
N LEU A 59 1.74 -4.45 -2.76
CA LEU A 59 1.29 -5.74 -3.27
C LEU A 59 0.09 -6.31 -2.50
N GLN A 60 0.00 -6.05 -1.19
CA GLN A 60 -1.14 -6.47 -0.38
C GLN A 60 -2.35 -5.55 -0.50
N ASN A 61 -2.21 -4.40 -1.16
CA ASN A 61 -3.24 -3.37 -1.25
C ASN A 61 -3.78 -2.99 0.15
N TYR A 62 -2.85 -2.75 1.10
CA TYR A 62 -3.24 -2.33 2.44
C TYR A 62 -4.09 -1.07 2.41
N ASP A 63 -5.06 -1.00 3.32
CA ASP A 63 -6.04 0.10 3.43
C ASP A 63 -6.76 0.47 2.12
N ASN A 64 -6.89 -0.49 1.19
CA ASN A 64 -7.52 -0.27 -0.13
C ASN A 64 -6.83 0.82 -0.96
N LEU A 65 -5.49 0.95 -0.84
CA LEU A 65 -4.67 1.93 -1.56
C LEU A 65 -4.99 2.06 -3.06
N CYS A 66 -5.22 0.95 -3.76
CA CYS A 66 -5.59 0.98 -5.16
C CYS A 66 -6.90 1.76 -5.36
N GLN A 67 -7.94 1.41 -4.61
CA GLN A 67 -9.25 2.04 -4.73
C GLN A 67 -9.24 3.50 -4.30
N GLU A 68 -8.51 3.84 -3.24
CA GLU A 68 -8.35 5.23 -2.78
C GLU A 68 -7.67 6.13 -3.83
N ASN A 69 -6.91 5.53 -4.75
CA ASN A 69 -6.18 6.22 -5.81
C ASN A 69 -6.72 5.91 -7.22
N ASP A 70 -7.97 5.45 -7.33
CA ASP A 70 -8.65 5.14 -8.60
C ASP A 70 -7.93 4.07 -9.47
N PHE A 71 -7.14 3.20 -8.85
CA PHE A 71 -6.55 2.02 -9.48
C PHE A 71 -7.40 0.77 -9.24
N THR A 72 -7.32 -0.16 -10.19
CA THR A 72 -7.85 -1.52 -10.00
C THR A 72 -6.74 -2.43 -9.47
N PRO A 73 -6.96 -3.17 -8.36
CA PRO A 73 -5.96 -4.09 -7.85
C PRO A 73 -5.75 -5.27 -8.82
N PRO A 74 -4.53 -5.85 -8.87
CA PRO A 74 -4.27 -7.03 -9.70
C PRO A 74 -5.11 -8.23 -9.23
N SER A 75 -5.35 -9.18 -10.15
CA SER A 75 -6.00 -10.44 -9.79
C SER A 75 -5.21 -11.19 -8.72
N THR A 76 -5.87 -12.04 -7.92
CA THR A 76 -5.22 -12.83 -6.87
C THR A 76 -4.03 -13.64 -7.39
N ALA A 77 -4.16 -14.21 -8.60
CA ALA A 77 -3.07 -14.97 -9.23
C ALA A 77 -1.86 -14.08 -9.53
N LEU A 78 -2.07 -12.90 -10.12
CA LEU A 78 -0.99 -11.96 -10.44
C LEU A 78 -0.34 -11.38 -9.17
N LYS A 79 -1.15 -11.07 -8.15
CA LYS A 79 -0.66 -10.65 -6.83
C LYS A 79 0.26 -11.70 -6.21
N ASN A 80 -0.16 -12.97 -6.21
CA ASN A 80 0.62 -14.06 -5.63
C ASN A 80 1.93 -14.27 -6.39
N LEU A 81 1.91 -14.17 -7.73
CA LEU A 81 3.11 -14.24 -8.55
C LEU A 81 4.11 -13.11 -8.20
N ALA A 82 3.61 -11.88 -8.05
CA ALA A 82 4.44 -10.74 -7.66
C ALA A 82 5.01 -10.88 -6.24
N LEU A 83 4.24 -11.41 -5.28
CA LEU A 83 4.72 -11.69 -3.92
C LEU A 83 5.83 -12.74 -3.91
N LEU A 84 5.66 -13.83 -4.67
CA LEU A 84 6.70 -14.85 -4.81
C LEU A 84 7.99 -14.26 -5.41
N ALA A 85 7.86 -13.38 -6.41
CA ALA A 85 9.00 -12.69 -7.00
C ALA A 85 9.71 -11.78 -5.98
N ALA A 86 8.94 -11.02 -5.19
CA ALA A 86 9.46 -10.14 -4.16
C ALA A 86 10.23 -10.90 -3.07
N ASP A 87 9.78 -12.11 -2.70
CA ASP A 87 10.47 -12.97 -1.72
C ASP A 87 11.84 -13.48 -2.23
N THR A 88 12.15 -13.36 -3.53
CA THR A 88 13.48 -13.70 -4.08
C THR A 88 14.52 -12.59 -3.94
N ILE A 89 14.11 -11.39 -3.53
CA ILE A 89 15.03 -10.25 -3.36
C ILE A 89 16.01 -10.55 -2.22
N LYS A 90 17.31 -10.38 -2.49
CA LYS A 90 18.36 -10.55 -1.49
C LYS A 90 18.51 -9.28 -0.68
N TYR A 91 18.42 -9.40 0.64
CA TYR A 91 18.50 -8.28 1.59
C TYR A 91 19.83 -8.30 2.37
N PRO A 92 20.27 -7.14 2.91
CA PRO A 92 21.51 -7.06 3.67
C PRO A 92 21.42 -7.84 5.00
N SER A 93 22.57 -8.34 5.47
CA SER A 93 22.66 -9.03 6.76
C SER A 93 22.37 -8.08 7.93
N GLY A 94 21.74 -8.58 8.99
CA GLY A 94 21.41 -7.77 10.17
C GLY A 94 20.22 -6.82 9.98
N MET A 95 19.56 -6.85 8.81
CA MET A 95 18.32 -6.12 8.56
C MET A 95 17.21 -6.60 9.50
N MET A 96 16.58 -5.67 10.22
CA MET A 96 15.33 -5.92 10.94
C MET A 96 14.15 -5.53 10.04
N SER A 97 13.30 -6.50 9.70
CA SER A 97 12.12 -6.24 8.86
C SER A 97 11.08 -5.41 9.64
N PHE A 98 10.26 -4.63 8.91
CA PHE A 98 9.08 -4.04 9.51
C PHE A 98 7.98 -5.09 9.67
N GLU A 99 7.27 -5.01 10.79
CA GLU A 99 6.06 -5.78 11.07
C GLU A 99 4.83 -4.88 10.96
N PHE A 100 3.72 -5.44 10.51
CA PHE A 100 2.45 -4.72 10.36
C PHE A 100 1.50 -5.10 11.49
N GLU A 101 1.06 -4.09 12.24
CA GLU A 101 0.05 -4.26 13.28
C GLU A 101 -1.35 -4.31 12.64
N THR A 102 -2.06 -5.41 12.87
CA THR A 102 -3.43 -5.60 12.36
C THR A 102 -4.53 -5.26 13.37
N ASP A 103 -4.15 -5.06 14.64
CA ASP A 103 -5.00 -4.59 15.74
C ASP A 103 -4.12 -4.07 16.88
N THR A 104 -4.72 -3.30 17.79
CA THR A 104 -4.14 -2.64 18.97
C THR A 104 -3.11 -3.50 19.72
N ALA A 105 -1.84 -3.21 19.48
CA ALA A 105 -0.71 -3.80 20.16
C ALA A 105 -0.31 -2.93 21.36
N ALA A 106 -0.89 -3.22 22.53
CA ALA A 106 -0.58 -2.52 23.76
C ALA A 106 0.94 -2.57 24.04
N TYR A 107 1.53 -1.39 24.30
CA TYR A 107 2.96 -1.16 24.61
C TYR A 107 3.96 -1.53 23.50
N THR A 108 3.59 -2.34 22.51
CA THR A 108 4.50 -2.86 21.47
C THR A 108 4.27 -2.23 20.09
N GLY A 109 3.11 -1.62 19.84
CA GLY A 109 2.82 -0.84 18.61
C GLY A 109 3.74 0.39 18.42
N MET A 110 4.44 0.82 19.47
CA MET A 110 5.45 1.88 19.44
C MET A 110 6.86 1.40 19.04
N GLY A 111 7.04 0.13 18.68
CA GLY A 111 8.33 -0.41 18.23
C GLY A 111 8.90 0.33 17.02
N ALA A 112 10.23 0.46 16.94
CA ALA A 112 10.90 1.21 15.88
C ALA A 112 10.62 0.64 14.47
N ASN A 113 10.37 -0.67 14.37
CA ASN A 113 10.08 -1.39 13.13
C ASN A 113 8.62 -1.86 13.05
N THR A 114 7.69 -1.20 13.74
CA THR A 114 6.26 -1.53 13.67
C THR A 114 5.51 -0.49 12.86
N ILE A 115 4.92 -0.90 11.74
CA ILE A 115 3.96 -0.11 10.97
C ILE A 115 2.59 -0.36 11.57
N SER A 116 2.03 0.66 12.19
CA SER A 116 0.76 0.56 12.92
C SER A 116 -0.36 1.24 12.16
N MET A 117 -1.51 0.58 12.07
CA MET A 117 -2.75 1.20 11.59
C MET A 117 -3.21 2.39 12.43
N LYS A 118 -2.64 2.57 13.65
CA LYS A 118 -2.94 3.68 14.55
C LYS A 118 -1.95 4.84 14.48
N ARG A 119 -0.81 4.66 13.79
CA ARG A 119 0.17 5.75 13.64
C ARG A 119 -0.34 6.73 12.60
N TRP A 120 -0.95 7.80 13.09
CA TRP A 120 -1.21 8.99 12.29
C TRP A 120 -0.06 9.98 12.37
N SER A 121 0.10 10.79 11.32
CA SER A 121 0.89 11.99 11.41
C SER A 121 0.30 12.87 12.52
N PHE A 122 1.15 13.56 13.29
CA PHE A 122 0.67 14.44 14.35
C PHE A 122 -0.26 15.52 13.79
N ASP A 123 0.04 16.02 12.59
CA ASP A 123 -0.76 17.01 11.87
C ASP A 123 -2.18 16.51 11.54
N ASP A 124 -2.33 15.23 11.17
CA ASP A 124 -3.65 14.64 10.90
C ASP A 124 -4.45 14.44 12.19
N TYR A 125 -3.77 14.08 13.28
CA TYR A 125 -4.38 14.01 14.60
C TYR A 125 -4.89 15.39 15.03
N GLU A 126 -4.07 16.44 14.97
CA GLU A 126 -4.50 17.81 15.29
C GLU A 126 -5.67 18.26 14.41
N ARG A 127 -5.63 17.96 13.11
CA ARG A 127 -6.73 18.27 12.19
C ARG A 127 -8.01 17.53 12.58
N SER A 128 -7.95 16.29 13.05
CA SER A 128 -9.13 15.55 13.51
C SER A 128 -9.75 16.18 14.77
N ILE A 129 -8.92 16.67 15.70
CA ILE A 129 -9.37 17.36 16.91
C ILE A 129 -10.04 18.67 16.53
N LEU A 130 -9.43 19.46 15.64
CA LEU A 130 -10.01 20.71 15.14
C LEU A 130 -11.35 20.47 14.44
N LYS A 131 -11.45 19.44 13.59
CA LYS A 131 -12.73 19.06 12.96
C LYS A 131 -13.80 18.72 14.00
N ALA A 132 -13.46 17.94 15.01
CA ALA A 132 -14.41 17.59 16.08
C ALA A 132 -14.90 18.82 16.86
N GLN A 133 -14.00 19.76 17.16
CA GLN A 133 -14.35 21.02 17.81
C GLN A 133 -15.25 21.90 16.94
N ILE A 134 -15.01 21.96 15.63
CA ILE A 134 -15.88 22.68 14.69
C ILE A 134 -17.28 22.08 14.69
N VAL A 135 -17.41 20.75 14.64
CA VAL A 135 -18.72 20.07 14.69
C VAL A 135 -19.46 20.40 15.99
N ASP A 136 -18.78 20.37 17.14
CA ASP A 136 -19.38 20.75 18.43
C ASP A 136 -19.83 22.21 18.45
N LEU A 137 -18.98 23.12 17.96
CA LEU A 137 -19.31 24.55 17.86
C LEU A 137 -20.53 24.80 16.97
N THR A 138 -20.61 24.15 15.81
CA THR A 138 -21.77 24.24 14.92
C THR A 138 -23.04 23.77 15.62
N ALA A 139 -23.00 22.61 16.28
CA ALA A 139 -24.15 22.08 17.02
C ALA A 139 -24.64 23.04 18.12
N ARG A 140 -23.72 23.73 18.81
CA ARG A 140 -24.05 24.72 19.84
C ARG A 140 -24.65 26.00 19.27
N VAL A 141 -24.12 26.49 18.14
CA VAL A 141 -24.69 27.65 17.44
C VAL A 141 -26.11 27.33 16.96
N ASP A 142 -26.33 26.15 16.39
CA ASP A 142 -27.64 25.73 15.91
C ASP A 142 -28.67 25.61 17.05
N MET A 143 -28.28 25.04 18.20
CA MET A 143 -29.14 25.03 19.39
C MET A 143 -29.43 26.43 19.94
N THR A 144 -28.48 27.36 19.83
CA THR A 144 -28.67 28.74 20.29
C THR A 144 -29.59 29.52 19.35
N ALA A 145 -29.57 29.22 18.05
CA ALA A 145 -30.46 29.82 17.06
C ALA A 145 -31.91 29.28 17.10
N MET A 146 -32.14 28.14 17.76
CA MET A 146 -33.46 27.53 17.94
C MET A 146 -34.18 27.96 19.25
N ASN A 147 -33.51 28.68 20.14
CA ASN A 147 -34.09 29.29 21.34
C ASN A 147 -34.30 30.80 21.16
#